data_AF-A0AAU5AV05-F1
#
_entry.id   AF-A0AAU5AV05-F1
#
_cell.length_a   1.000
_cell.length_b   1.000
_cell.length_c   1.000
_cell.angle_alpha   90.00
_cell.angle_beta   90.00
_cell.angle_gamma   90.00
#
_symmetry.space_group_name_H-M   'P 1'
#
loop_
_entity.id
_entity.type
_entity.pdbx_description
1 polymer ?
#
loop_
_entity_poly.entity_id
_entity_poly.type
_entity_poly.pdbx_seq_one_letter_code
_entity_poly.pdbx_strand_id
1 'polypeptide(L)'
;MLEFRFSWDDTATDLMYLATGAGSISRVTEPRSFDLGYKSIGGTDGAISIERCKTTGGNYFTLTLQVPQIPLTDQTHRKDIERFMRAYFPATLKTLGCR
;
A
#
# COMPACT_ATOMS: atom_id res chain seq x y z
N MET A 1 -1.62 -0.87 -16.72
CA MET A 1 -0.38 -1.47 -16.20
C MET A 1 -0.32 -1.20 -14.71
N LEU A 2 -0.03 -2.21 -13.87
CA LEU A 2 0.12 -2.00 -12.42
C LEU A 2 1.45 -1.30 -12.14
N GLU A 3 1.43 -0.32 -11.25
CA GLU A 3 2.63 0.37 -10.79
C GLU A 3 2.88 0.06 -9.31
N PHE A 4 4.13 -0.27 -8.99
CA PHE A 4 4.57 -0.60 -7.64
C PHE A 4 5.66 0.37 -7.22
N ARG A 5 5.55 0.88 -6.00
CA ARG A 5 6.60 1.69 -5.36
C ARG A 5 6.95 1.10 -4.01
N PHE A 6 8.25 1.04 -3.74
CA PHE A 6 8.83 0.49 -2.53
C PHE A 6 9.66 1.57 -1.85
N SER A 7 9.44 1.81 -0.57
CA SER A 7 10.26 2.73 0.22
C SER A 7 10.62 2.13 1.58
N TRP A 8 11.75 2.61 2.11
CA TRP A 8 12.16 2.36 3.49
C TRP A 8 12.29 3.70 4.21
N ASP A 9 11.76 3.74 5.43
CA ASP A 9 11.75 4.92 6.27
C ASP A 9 12.11 4.54 7.71
N ASP A 10 12.75 5.44 8.46
CA ASP A 10 13.13 5.18 9.85
C ASP A 10 11.92 5.15 10.80
N THR A 11 10.80 5.74 10.39
CA THR A 11 9.56 5.86 11.15
C THR A 11 8.36 5.35 10.36
N ALA A 12 7.29 4.94 11.06
CA ALA A 12 6.06 4.51 10.41
C ALA A 12 5.31 5.73 9.86
N THR A 13 5.25 5.86 8.54
CA THR A 13 4.54 6.97 7.89
C THR A 13 3.03 6.86 8.09
N ASP A 14 2.35 8.02 8.18
CA ASP A 14 0.89 8.06 8.16
C ASP A 14 0.37 7.72 6.76
N LEU A 15 -0.28 6.56 6.65
CA LEU A 15 -0.81 6.08 5.39
C LEU A 15 -1.93 6.99 4.84
N MET A 16 -2.73 7.63 5.70
CA MET A 16 -3.83 8.47 5.22
C MET A 16 -3.28 9.76 4.60
N TYR A 17 -2.21 10.29 5.18
CA TYR A 17 -1.44 11.40 4.62
C TYR A 17 -0.81 11.04 3.25
N LEU A 18 -0.24 9.82 3.12
CA LEU A 18 0.29 9.34 1.84
C LEU A 18 -0.81 9.13 0.78
N ALA A 19 -1.94 8.57 1.20
CA ALA A 19 -3.06 8.23 0.32
C ALA A 19 -3.78 9.47 -0.23
N THR A 20 -3.98 10.52 0.58
CA THR A 20 -4.72 11.73 0.18
C THR A 20 -3.89 12.72 -0.64
N GLY A 21 -2.60 12.45 -0.85
CA GLY A 21 -1.75 13.21 -1.78
C GLY A 21 -1.03 14.42 -1.20
N ALA A 22 -1.01 14.57 0.13
CA ALA A 22 -0.10 15.54 0.76
C ALA A 22 1.36 15.05 0.72
N GLY A 23 1.58 13.73 0.66
CA GLY A 23 2.85 13.11 0.25
C GLY A 23 2.87 12.83 -1.26
N SER A 24 3.99 13.14 -1.92
CA SER A 24 4.21 13.12 -3.38
C SER A 24 4.06 11.75 -4.09
N ILE A 25 3.57 10.69 -3.42
CA ILE A 25 3.87 9.31 -3.83
C ILE A 25 2.65 8.47 -4.23
N SER A 26 1.45 8.66 -3.66
CA SER A 26 0.50 7.52 -3.69
C SER A 26 -0.96 7.77 -4.07
N ARG A 27 -1.44 9.02 -4.17
CA ARG A 27 -2.84 9.42 -4.50
C ARG A 27 -3.80 8.24 -4.71
N VAL A 28 -4.46 7.83 -3.64
CA VAL A 28 -5.47 6.76 -3.62
C VAL A 28 -6.84 7.41 -3.53
N THR A 29 -7.71 7.11 -4.48
CA THR A 29 -9.08 7.61 -4.56
C THR A 29 -9.97 6.93 -3.52
N GLU A 30 -10.71 7.74 -2.76
CA GLU A 30 -11.53 7.29 -1.62
C GLU A 30 -10.80 6.32 -0.67
N PRO A 31 -9.70 6.77 -0.05
CA PRO A 31 -8.88 5.89 0.77
C PRO A 31 -9.63 5.47 2.03
N ARG A 32 -9.65 4.16 2.29
CA ARG A 32 -10.20 3.58 3.50
C ARG A 32 -9.18 2.64 4.13
N SER A 33 -9.06 2.72 5.45
CA SER A 33 -8.28 1.76 6.21
C SER A 33 -8.92 0.39 6.13
N PHE A 34 -8.10 -0.64 5.98
CA PHE A 34 -8.52 -2.02 6.09
C PHE A 34 -7.41 -2.82 6.78
N ASP A 35 -7.80 -3.80 7.60
CA ASP A 35 -6.85 -4.59 8.36
C ASP A 35 -6.55 -5.92 7.66
N LEU A 36 -5.27 -6.13 7.37
CA LEU A 36 -4.71 -7.36 6.81
C LEU A 36 -3.81 -8.12 7.81
N GLY A 37 -3.78 -7.72 9.08
CA GLY A 37 -2.68 -8.02 10.00
C GLY A 37 -1.52 -7.02 9.87
N TYR A 38 -1.67 -6.01 9.01
CA TYR A 38 -0.72 -4.95 8.70
C TYR A 38 -1.49 -3.65 8.52
N LYS A 39 -0.87 -2.52 8.88
CA LYS A 39 -1.47 -1.20 8.64
C LYS A 39 -1.58 -1.00 7.12
N SER A 40 -2.82 -0.90 6.63
CA SER A 40 -3.12 -0.80 5.19
C SER A 40 -4.25 0.19 4.90
N ILE A 41 -4.15 0.88 3.76
CA ILE A 41 -5.19 1.75 3.21
C ILE A 41 -5.41 1.41 1.75
N GLY A 42 -6.65 1.40 1.31
CA GLY A 42 -7.07 0.99 -0.03
C GLY A 42 -8.15 1.88 -0.58
N GLY A 43 -8.12 2.07 -1.90
CA GLY A 43 -9.08 2.84 -2.65
C GLY A 43 -9.57 2.08 -3.86
N THR A 44 -10.15 2.81 -4.81
CA THR A 44 -10.62 2.25 -6.09
C THR A 44 -9.50 2.11 -7.12
N ASP A 45 -8.39 2.81 -6.93
CA ASP A 45 -7.27 2.91 -7.88
C ASP A 45 -5.89 2.59 -7.27
N GLY A 46 -5.85 2.15 -6.01
CA GLY A 46 -4.59 1.83 -5.37
C GLY A 46 -4.70 1.38 -3.92
N ALA A 47 -3.57 1.00 -3.36
CA ALA A 47 -3.43 0.65 -1.95
C ALA A 47 -2.02 0.91 -1.44
N ILE A 48 -1.91 1.08 -0.13
CA ILE A 48 -0.65 1.28 0.59
C ILE A 48 -0.65 0.36 1.81
N SER A 49 0.43 -0.38 2.00
CA SER A 49 0.66 -1.19 3.20
C SER A 49 2.04 -0.86 3.78
N ILE A 50 2.13 -0.81 5.11
CA ILE A 50 3.38 -0.57 5.83
C ILE A 50 3.55 -1.58 6.96
N GLU A 51 4.79 -2.04 7.15
CA GLU A 51 5.17 -2.88 8.28
C GLU A 51 6.63 -2.63 8.68
N ARG A 52 6.98 -2.94 9.93
CA ARG A 52 8.35 -3.01 10.40
C ARG A 52 9.12 -4.04 9.59
N CYS A 53 10.20 -3.59 8.96
CA CYS A 53 11.06 -4.41 8.13
C CYS A 53 12.42 -3.73 8.10
N LYS A 54 13.26 -4.07 9.08
CA LYS A 54 14.52 -3.38 9.34
C LYS A 54 15.58 -3.78 8.31
N THR A 55 16.11 -2.79 7.62
CA THR A 55 17.25 -2.90 6.71
C THR A 55 18.29 -1.83 7.04
N THR A 56 19.39 -1.76 6.29
CA THR A 56 20.35 -0.65 6.41
C THR A 56 19.78 0.69 5.95
N GLY A 57 18.67 0.69 5.20
CA GLY A 57 18.05 1.89 4.63
C GLY A 57 16.83 2.40 5.39
N GLY A 58 16.39 1.72 6.46
CA GLY A 58 15.25 2.15 7.28
C GLY A 58 14.65 1.03 8.12
N ASN A 59 13.70 1.37 8.99
CA ASN A 59 13.06 0.43 9.93
C ASN A 59 11.69 -0.05 9.46
N TYR A 60 11.05 0.68 8.55
CA TYR A 60 9.71 0.40 8.06
C TYR A 60 9.74 0.30 6.54
N PHE A 61 9.10 -0.75 6.02
CA PHE A 61 8.90 -0.94 4.59
C PHE A 61 7.49 -0.52 4.22
N THR A 62 7.38 0.34 3.20
CA THR A 62 6.09 0.74 2.62
C THR A 62 6.00 0.25 1.18
N LEU A 63 4.88 -0.39 0.86
CA LEU A 63 4.50 -0.78 -0.50
C LEU A 63 3.30 0.06 -0.93
N THR A 64 3.44 0.79 -2.04
CA THR A 64 2.32 1.45 -2.73
C THR A 64 2.03 0.71 -4.04
N LEU A 65 0.78 0.32 -4.21
CA LEU A 65 0.22 -0.21 -5.45
C LEU A 65 -0.67 0.86 -6.09
N GLN A 66 -0.43 1.16 -7.36
CA GLN A 66 -1.34 1.94 -8.18
C GLN A 66 -1.86 1.10 -9.34
N VAL A 67 -3.16 1.22 -9.59
CA VAL A 67 -3.90 0.52 -10.62
C VAL A 67 -4.32 1.56 -11.66
N PRO A 68 -4.28 1.27 -12.97
CA PRO A 68 -4.72 2.23 -13.97
C PRO A 68 -6.16 2.65 -13.69
N GLN A 69 -6.48 3.94 -13.92
CA GLN A 69 -7.84 4.45 -13.73
C GLN A 69 -8.81 3.76 -14.70
N ILE A 70 -9.72 2.96 -14.14
CA ILE A 70 -10.87 2.36 -14.82
C ILE A 70 -12.10 3.21 -14.44
N PRO A 71 -13.17 3.30 -15.25
CA PRO A 71 -14.27 4.24 -14.99
C PRO A 71 -14.81 4.20 -13.56
N LEU A 72 -15.02 5.40 -12.99
CA LEU A 72 -15.41 5.69 -11.60
C LEU A 72 -16.63 4.93 -11.06
N THR A 73 -17.41 4.29 -11.92
CA THR A 73 -18.62 3.54 -11.57
C THR A 73 -18.36 2.11 -11.08
N ASP A 74 -17.13 1.59 -11.23
CA ASP A 74 -16.83 0.21 -10.83
C ASP A 74 -16.26 0.11 -9.40
N GLN A 75 -17.15 -0.13 -8.44
CA GLN A 75 -16.78 -0.30 -7.03
C GLN A 75 -16.21 -1.69 -6.70
N THR A 76 -16.22 -2.64 -7.65
CA THR A 76 -15.73 -4.01 -7.38
C THR A 76 -14.20 -4.07 -7.21
N HIS A 77 -13.48 -3.11 -7.79
CA HIS A 77 -12.01 -3.06 -7.77
C HIS A 77 -11.41 -2.92 -6.38
N ARG A 78 -12.07 -2.23 -5.44
CA ARG A 78 -11.52 -2.09 -4.08
C ARG A 78 -11.30 -3.47 -3.45
N LYS A 79 -12.26 -4.39 -3.59
CA LYS A 79 -12.14 -5.75 -3.04
C LYS A 79 -11.04 -6.56 -3.72
N ASP A 80 -10.86 -6.39 -5.02
CA ASP A 80 -9.79 -7.07 -5.75
C ASP A 80 -8.40 -6.55 -5.38
N ILE A 81 -8.25 -5.23 -5.20
CA ILE A 81 -7.04 -4.59 -4.69
C ILE A 81 -6.72 -5.09 -3.28
N GLU A 82 -7.70 -5.07 -2.38
CA GLU A 82 -7.55 -5.58 -1.02
C GLU A 82 -7.14 -7.06 -1.01
N ARG A 83 -7.79 -7.89 -1.84
CA ARG A 83 -7.48 -9.31 -1.98
C ARG A 83 -6.08 -9.54 -2.53
N PHE A 84 -5.67 -8.76 -3.52
CA PHE A 84 -4.32 -8.80 -4.08
C PHE A 84 -3.29 -8.42 -3.00
N MET A 85 -3.50 -7.31 -2.29
CA MET A 85 -2.59 -6.83 -1.25
C MET A 85 -2.48 -7.83 -0.08
N ARG A 86 -3.58 -8.49 0.27
CA ARG A 86 -3.60 -9.56 1.28
C ARG A 86 -2.65 -10.72 0.95
N ALA A 87 -2.44 -11.02 -0.33
CA ALA A 87 -1.51 -12.06 -0.76
C ALA A 87 -0.10 -11.52 -1.03
N TYR A 88 -0.01 -10.35 -1.68
CA TYR A 88 1.25 -9.83 -2.21
C TYR A 88 2.14 -9.21 -1.12
N PHE A 89 1.57 -8.45 -0.18
CA PHE A 89 2.36 -7.76 0.84
C PHE A 89 3.08 -8.74 1.79
N PRO A 90 2.43 -9.78 2.34
CA PRO A 90 3.12 -10.76 3.19
C PRO A 90 4.18 -11.57 2.43
N ALA A 91 3.91 -11.91 1.16
CA ALA A 91 4.89 -12.59 0.31
C ALA A 91 6.12 -11.71 0.04
N THR A 92 5.90 -10.39 -0.13
CA THR A 92 6.97 -9.41 -0.28
C THR A 92 7.81 -9.31 0.98
N LEU A 93 7.19 -9.16 2.16
CA LEU A 93 7.91 -9.15 3.44
C LEU A 93 8.76 -10.42 3.63
N LYS A 94 8.19 -11.59 3.34
CA LYS A 94 8.92 -12.87 3.40
C LYS A 94 10.13 -12.89 2.45
N THR A 95 9.98 -12.36 1.24
CA THR A 95 11.06 -12.27 0.24
C THR A 95 12.17 -11.33 0.70
N LEU A 96 11.80 -10.24 1.37
CA LEU A 96 12.74 -9.28 1.97
C LEU A 96 13.38 -9.79 3.28
N GLY A 97 12.99 -10.97 3.77
CA GLY A 97 13.49 -11.52 5.03
C GLY A 97 12.89 -10.88 6.28
N CYS A 98 11.77 -10.17 6.14
CA CYS A 98 11.04 -9.54 7.22
C CYS A 98 9.94 -10.48 7.74
N ARG A 99 9.74 -10.51 9.07
CA ARG A 99 8.77 -11.37 9.76
C ARG A 99 7.68 -10.55 10.40
#